data_AF-A0A9J6F3E7-F1
#
_entry.id   AF-A0A9J6F3E7-F1
#
_cell.length_a   1.000
_cell.length_b   1.000
_cell.length_c   1.000
_cell.angle_alpha   90.00
_cell.angle_beta   90.00
_cell.angle_gamma   90.00
#
_symmetry.space_group_name_H-M   'P 1'
#
loop_
_entity.id
_entity.type
_entity.pdbx_description
1 polymer ?
#
loop_
_entity_poly.entity_id
_entity_poly.type
_entity_poly.pdbx_seq_one_letter_code
_entity_poly.pdbx_strand_id
1 'polypeptide(L)'
;MIVTVGQVPAKYETRAGTTRHENGLQSTSTTLHFEVRPEHVSRDVIRFKCTSFVTQAHSRSSEELVIGDKGPPSGRAPQESNSPRILSEKSRYEVGDDVDVNCTSIITEHPVELRWFVNDHEAAVLGLRFRVEARHFSDSDGLRLKCTATQSRVVALSSEETVQGAHQRSSGFRFASDRAISSLDGGHIARLFCWWWILKTLRSIL
;
A
#
# COMPACT_ATOMS: atom_id res chain seq x y z
N MET A 1 27.85 -3.73 -24.33
CA MET A 1 26.47 -4.19 -24.03
C MET A 1 25.79 -2.99 -23.39
N ILE A 2 24.87 -2.34 -24.08
CA ILE A 2 24.29 -1.06 -23.63
C ILE A 2 23.48 -1.33 -22.36
N VAL A 3 23.90 -0.79 -21.21
CA VAL A 3 22.99 -0.61 -20.08
C VAL A 3 22.04 0.51 -20.49
N THR A 4 21.00 0.15 -21.22
CA THR A 4 19.93 1.08 -21.56
C THR A 4 19.35 1.61 -20.27
N VAL A 5 19.29 2.93 -20.15
CA VAL A 5 18.54 3.65 -19.12
C VAL A 5 17.19 2.96 -18.93
N GLY A 6 16.98 2.30 -17.79
CA GLY A 6 15.69 1.69 -17.48
C GLY A 6 15.72 0.56 -16.46
N GLN A 7 16.60 -0.43 -16.60
CA GLN A 7 16.58 -1.58 -15.69
C GLN A 7 17.91 -2.36 -15.70
N VAL A 8 18.44 -2.68 -14.52
CA VAL A 8 19.66 -3.50 -14.39
C VAL A 8 19.34 -4.96 -14.75
N PRO A 9 20.13 -5.64 -15.59
CA PRO A 9 19.93 -7.05 -15.88
C PRO A 9 19.92 -7.92 -14.62
N ALA A 10 19.01 -8.90 -14.57
CA ALA A 10 18.83 -9.78 -13.39
C ALA A 10 20.11 -10.50 -12.93
N LYS A 11 21.07 -10.76 -13.82
CA LYS A 11 22.38 -11.36 -13.49
C LYS A 11 23.23 -10.52 -12.54
N TYR A 12 22.95 -9.23 -12.41
CA TYR A 12 23.62 -8.30 -11.51
C TYR A 12 22.76 -7.94 -10.30
N GLU A 13 21.56 -8.52 -10.17
CA GLU A 13 20.61 -8.28 -9.08
C GLU A 13 20.46 -9.55 -8.25
N THR A 14 20.69 -9.45 -6.94
CA THR A 14 20.39 -10.53 -5.99
C THR A 14 19.28 -10.06 -5.05
N ARG A 15 18.10 -10.67 -5.18
CA ARG A 15 16.96 -10.40 -4.29
C ARG A 15 17.15 -11.17 -3.00
N ALA A 16 17.25 -10.45 -1.88
CA ALA A 16 17.07 -11.04 -0.57
C ALA A 16 15.58 -11.16 -0.28
N GLY A 17 15.17 -12.28 0.32
CA GLY A 17 13.78 -12.53 0.67
C GLY A 17 13.21 -11.48 1.63
N THR A 18 11.89 -11.55 1.84
CA THR A 18 11.21 -10.67 2.78
C THR A 18 11.67 -10.95 4.21
N THR A 19 12.16 -9.91 4.89
CA THR A 19 12.54 -9.97 6.31
C THR A 19 11.43 -9.34 7.16
N ARG A 20 10.96 -10.04 8.18
CA ARG A 20 10.04 -9.51 9.20
C ARG A 20 10.84 -8.91 10.36
N HIS A 21 10.49 -7.69 10.75
CA HIS A 21 11.09 -6.98 11.88
C HIS A 21 10.27 -7.22 13.17
N GLU A 22 10.86 -6.95 14.34
CA GLU A 22 10.20 -7.17 15.64
C GLU A 22 8.89 -6.39 15.81
N ASN A 23 8.76 -5.23 15.16
CA ASN A 23 7.55 -4.42 15.14
C ASN A 23 6.45 -4.97 14.19
N GLY A 24 6.64 -6.16 13.61
CA GLY A 24 5.72 -6.79 12.67
C GLY A 24 5.79 -6.26 11.24
N LEU A 25 6.59 -5.21 10.98
CA LEU A 25 6.79 -4.68 9.62
C LEU A 25 7.66 -5.61 8.78
N GLN A 26 7.53 -5.50 7.46
CA GLN A 26 8.28 -6.30 6.49
C GLN A 26 9.11 -5.42 5.57
N SER A 27 10.34 -5.83 5.30
CA SER A 27 11.20 -5.22 4.29
C SER A 27 11.67 -6.25 3.28
N THR A 28 11.73 -5.85 2.02
CA THR A 28 12.47 -6.57 0.98
C THR A 28 13.73 -5.80 0.68
N SER A 29 14.81 -6.51 0.36
CA SER A 29 16.07 -5.89 -0.04
C SER A 29 16.60 -6.54 -1.31
N THR A 30 17.20 -5.72 -2.16
CA THR A 30 17.87 -6.18 -3.38
C THR A 30 19.30 -5.64 -3.38
N THR A 31 20.24 -6.48 -3.80
CA THR A 31 21.66 -6.15 -3.85
C THR A 31 22.10 -6.11 -5.30
N LEU A 32 22.79 -5.04 -5.68
CA LEU A 32 23.39 -4.90 -7.00
C LEU A 32 24.87 -5.27 -6.95
N HIS A 33 25.29 -6.18 -7.83
CA HIS A 33 26.68 -6.61 -7.95
C HIS A 33 27.13 -6.55 -9.42
N PHE A 34 27.96 -5.58 -9.76
CA PHE A 34 28.53 -5.44 -11.10
C PHE A 34 29.86 -4.69 -11.06
N GLU A 35 30.66 -4.88 -12.10
CA GLU A 35 31.90 -4.13 -12.30
C GLU A 35 31.57 -2.76 -12.93
N VAL A 36 32.02 -1.69 -12.29
CA VAL A 36 31.91 -0.34 -12.86
C VAL A 36 32.84 -0.21 -14.05
N ARG A 37 32.29 0.20 -15.19
CA ARG A 37 33.01 0.41 -16.45
C ARG A 37 32.78 1.84 -16.93
N PRO A 38 33.65 2.41 -17.78
CA PRO A 38 33.45 3.76 -18.33
C PRO A 38 32.08 3.95 -19.00
N GLU A 39 31.51 2.87 -19.58
CA GLU A 39 30.16 2.87 -20.17
C GLU A 39 29.02 3.07 -19.16
N HIS A 40 29.25 2.86 -17.86
CA HIS A 40 28.27 3.06 -16.78
C HIS A 40 28.33 4.46 -16.16
N VAL A 41 29.36 5.25 -16.51
CA VAL A 41 29.65 6.54 -15.88
C VAL A 41 29.23 7.66 -16.84
N SER A 42 28.29 8.49 -16.40
CA SER A 42 27.85 9.66 -17.17
C SER A 42 28.34 10.92 -16.48
N ARG A 43 29.19 11.70 -17.16
CA ARG A 43 29.78 12.95 -16.62
C ARG A 43 30.47 12.73 -15.27
N ASP A 44 31.31 11.69 -15.17
CA ASP A 44 32.04 11.29 -13.96
C ASP A 44 31.17 10.91 -12.74
N VAL A 45 29.88 10.64 -12.97
CA VAL A 45 28.92 10.27 -11.94
C VAL A 45 28.18 9.00 -12.31
N ILE A 46 27.95 8.16 -11.31
CA ILE A 46 26.99 7.06 -11.38
C ILE A 46 25.81 7.40 -10.49
N ARG A 47 24.59 7.22 -11.01
CA ARG A 47 23.34 7.38 -10.26
C ARG A 47 22.69 6.02 -10.07
N PHE A 48 22.39 5.70 -8.83
CA PHE A 48 21.63 4.53 -8.44
C PHE A 48 20.21 4.96 -8.07
N LYS A 49 19.23 4.17 -8.50
CA LYS A 49 17.83 4.32 -8.09
C LYS A 49 17.30 2.97 -7.63
N CYS A 50 16.92 2.88 -6.36
CA CYS A 50 16.19 1.74 -5.84
C CYS A 50 14.70 2.10 -5.84
N THR A 51 13.86 1.31 -6.50
CA THR A 51 12.40 1.52 -6.54
C THR A 51 11.70 0.26 -6.06
N SER A 52 10.83 0.40 -5.06
CA SER A 52 9.94 -0.65 -4.55
C SER A 52 8.49 -0.31 -4.85
N PHE A 53 7.61 -1.32 -4.88
CA PHE A 53 6.18 -1.14 -5.09
C PHE A 53 5.39 -1.64 -3.89
N VAL A 54 4.43 -0.84 -3.41
CA VAL A 54 3.57 -1.19 -2.27
C VAL A 54 2.11 -1.05 -2.67
N THR A 55 1.31 -2.07 -2.37
CA THR A 55 -0.15 -1.98 -2.50
C THR A 55 -0.73 -1.27 -1.28
N GLN A 56 -1.39 -0.14 -1.47
CA GLN A 56 -2.12 0.58 -0.43
C GLN A 56 -3.62 0.37 -0.64
N ALA A 57 -4.29 -0.12 0.39
CA ALA A 57 -5.74 -0.30 0.42
C ALA A 57 -6.37 0.77 1.30
N HIS A 58 -7.45 1.40 0.82
CA HIS A 58 -8.14 2.46 1.51
C HIS A 58 -9.65 2.26 1.44
N SER A 59 -10.29 2.11 2.60
CA SER A 59 -11.71 1.78 2.69
C SER A 59 -12.57 2.97 3.09
N ARG A 60 -13.75 3.05 2.48
CA ARG A 60 -14.83 4.00 2.81
C ARG A 60 -16.13 3.25 2.99
N SER A 61 -16.98 3.70 3.91
CA SER A 61 -18.26 3.05 4.21
C SER A 61 -19.41 3.97 3.84
N SER A 62 -20.53 3.40 3.40
CA SER A 62 -21.76 4.13 3.18
C SER A 62 -22.36 4.63 4.50
N GLU A 63 -23.28 5.57 4.40
CA GLU A 63 -24.26 5.79 5.46
C GLU A 63 -25.00 4.48 5.74
N GLU A 64 -25.25 4.25 7.01
CA GLU A 64 -25.75 2.98 7.51
C GLU A 64 -27.27 3.05 7.66
N LEU A 65 -27.97 2.07 7.07
CA LEU A 65 -29.42 2.03 7.12
C LEU A 65 -29.86 1.22 8.35
N VAL A 66 -30.34 1.89 9.40
CA VAL A 66 -30.90 1.28 10.61
C VAL A 66 -32.41 1.15 10.47
N ILE A 67 -32.92 -0.08 10.57
CA ILE A 67 -34.31 -0.41 10.31
C ILE A 67 -34.97 -0.88 11.63
N GLY A 68 -35.73 0.03 12.26
CA GLY A 68 -36.48 -0.20 13.50
C GLY A 68 -37.41 0.97 13.84
N ASP A 69 -38.47 0.72 14.61
CA ASP A 69 -39.65 1.59 14.82
C ASP A 69 -39.39 2.84 15.70
N LYS A 70 -38.15 3.10 16.11
CA LYS A 70 -37.78 4.24 16.98
C LYS A 70 -36.59 5.08 16.50
N GLY A 71 -36.25 5.01 15.21
CA GLY A 71 -35.25 5.87 14.59
C GLY A 71 -35.89 7.01 13.78
N PRO A 72 -35.37 8.25 13.84
CA PRO A 72 -35.81 9.30 12.94
C PRO A 72 -35.70 8.79 11.49
N PRO A 73 -36.62 9.16 10.58
CA PRO A 73 -36.40 8.90 9.16
C PRO A 73 -35.03 9.46 8.82
N SER A 74 -34.21 8.67 8.14
CA SER A 74 -32.90 9.09 7.64
C SER A 74 -33.09 10.28 6.71
N GLY A 75 -33.18 11.45 7.33
CA GLY A 75 -33.19 12.75 6.70
C GLY A 75 -31.76 12.99 6.31
N ARG A 76 -31.46 12.70 5.03
CA ARG A 76 -30.24 13.06 4.30
C ARG A 76 -29.13 13.53 5.24
N ALA A 77 -28.41 12.57 5.81
CA ALA A 77 -27.11 12.92 6.37
C ALA A 77 -26.27 13.54 5.24
N PRO A 78 -25.32 14.43 5.56
CA PRO A 78 -24.48 15.05 4.56
C PRO A 78 -23.79 13.95 3.77
N GLN A 79 -24.23 13.72 2.54
CA GLN A 79 -23.62 12.74 1.65
C GLN A 79 -22.14 13.10 1.53
N GLU A 80 -21.28 12.31 2.17
CA GLU A 80 -19.86 12.39 1.91
C GLU A 80 -19.64 12.06 0.43
N SER A 81 -19.02 12.99 -0.30
CA SER A 81 -18.85 12.89 -1.75
C SER A 81 -18.06 11.66 -2.20
N ASN A 82 -17.26 11.07 -1.30
CA ASN A 82 -16.37 9.95 -1.57
C ASN A 82 -16.83 8.61 -0.94
N SER A 83 -18.04 8.56 -0.37
CA SER A 83 -18.57 7.35 0.27
C SER A 83 -19.47 6.57 -0.70
N PRO A 84 -19.45 5.22 -0.65
CA PRO A 84 -20.29 4.41 -1.52
C PRO A 84 -21.77 4.63 -1.19
N ARG A 85 -22.61 4.55 -2.21
CA ARG A 85 -24.04 4.85 -2.12
C ARG A 85 -24.85 3.58 -2.25
N ILE A 86 -25.67 3.30 -1.24
CA ILE A 86 -26.65 2.22 -1.29
C ILE A 86 -27.86 2.71 -2.08
N LEU A 87 -28.22 1.97 -3.12
CA LEU A 87 -29.41 2.15 -3.93
C LEU A 87 -30.45 1.13 -3.46
N SER A 88 -31.47 1.62 -2.79
CA SER A 88 -32.60 0.83 -2.29
C SER A 88 -33.90 1.48 -2.72
N GLU A 89 -34.86 0.68 -3.18
CA GLU A 89 -36.21 1.13 -3.50
C GLU A 89 -37.03 1.43 -2.24
N LYS A 90 -36.75 0.69 -1.15
CA LYS A 90 -37.42 0.81 0.15
C LYS A 90 -36.48 1.43 1.18
N SER A 91 -36.98 2.35 1.99
CA SER A 91 -36.23 2.95 3.11
C SER A 91 -36.36 2.16 4.42
N ARG A 92 -37.27 1.18 4.49
CA ARG A 92 -37.55 0.36 5.68
C ARG A 92 -37.92 -1.06 5.23
N TYR A 93 -37.38 -2.09 5.87
CA TYR A 93 -37.73 -3.49 5.58
C TYR A 93 -38.36 -4.16 6.81
N GLU A 94 -39.28 -5.08 6.58
CA GLU A 94 -39.97 -5.86 7.61
C GLU A 94 -39.67 -7.35 7.44
N VAL A 95 -39.92 -8.14 8.49
CA VAL A 95 -39.77 -9.59 8.42
C VAL A 95 -40.68 -10.14 7.33
N GLY A 96 -40.10 -10.91 6.42
CA GLY A 96 -40.79 -11.49 5.27
C GLY A 96 -40.49 -10.78 3.93
N ASP A 97 -39.97 -9.56 3.96
CA ASP A 97 -39.56 -8.81 2.76
C ASP A 97 -38.37 -9.47 2.05
N ASP A 98 -38.31 -9.31 0.73
CA ASP A 98 -37.13 -9.59 -0.07
C ASP A 98 -36.29 -8.33 -0.20
N VAL A 99 -35.06 -8.38 0.31
CA VAL A 99 -34.06 -7.32 0.11
C VAL A 99 -33.35 -7.60 -1.20
N ASP A 100 -33.36 -6.63 -2.11
CA ASP A 100 -32.56 -6.61 -3.33
C ASP A 100 -32.01 -5.19 -3.51
N VAL A 101 -30.79 -4.98 -3.04
CA VAL A 101 -30.16 -3.65 -3.01
C VAL A 101 -28.81 -3.68 -3.68
N ASN A 102 -28.48 -2.56 -4.32
CA ASN A 102 -27.19 -2.37 -4.97
C ASN A 102 -26.39 -1.30 -4.25
N CYS A 103 -25.07 -1.33 -4.41
CA CYS A 103 -24.17 -0.33 -3.87
C CYS A 103 -23.25 0.14 -4.98
N THR A 104 -23.08 1.45 -5.10
CA THR A 104 -22.24 2.06 -6.12
C THR A 104 -21.16 2.88 -5.45
N SER A 105 -19.89 2.57 -5.72
CA SER A 105 -18.77 3.41 -5.31
C SER A 105 -18.67 4.66 -6.19
N ILE A 106 -17.81 5.59 -5.80
CA ILE A 106 -17.35 6.63 -6.72
C ILE A 106 -16.59 6.01 -7.91
N ILE A 107 -16.61 6.72 -9.04
CA ILE A 107 -15.80 6.38 -10.22
C ILE A 107 -14.37 6.82 -9.94
N THR A 108 -13.41 5.89 -10.00
CA THR A 108 -12.00 6.19 -9.76
C THR A 108 -11.10 5.44 -10.74
N GLU A 109 -9.87 5.92 -10.92
CA GLU A 109 -8.84 5.26 -11.76
C GLU A 109 -8.41 3.89 -11.23
N HIS A 110 -8.50 3.67 -9.92
CA HIS A 110 -8.02 2.46 -9.27
C HIS A 110 -9.15 1.45 -9.05
N PRO A 111 -8.85 0.14 -9.02
CA PRO A 111 -9.83 -0.88 -8.67
C PRO A 111 -10.45 -0.64 -7.29
N VAL A 112 -11.78 -0.78 -7.22
CA VAL A 112 -12.57 -0.69 -5.99
C VAL A 112 -13.30 -2.00 -5.77
N GLU A 113 -13.11 -2.60 -4.59
CA GLU A 113 -13.84 -3.78 -4.14
C GLU A 113 -14.97 -3.34 -3.21
N LEU A 114 -16.21 -3.75 -3.52
CA LEU A 114 -17.36 -3.52 -2.67
C LEU A 114 -17.54 -4.70 -1.71
N ARG A 115 -18.03 -4.44 -0.50
CA ARG A 115 -18.44 -5.46 0.47
C ARG A 115 -19.65 -5.01 1.26
N TRP A 116 -20.54 -5.96 1.51
CA TRP A 116 -21.79 -5.77 2.24
C TRP A 116 -21.68 -6.37 3.63
N PHE A 117 -22.24 -5.63 4.59
CA PHE A 117 -22.35 -6.04 5.98
C PHE A 117 -23.80 -5.94 6.41
N VAL A 118 -24.30 -7.01 7.03
CA VAL A 118 -25.61 -7.08 7.67
C VAL A 118 -25.36 -7.22 9.16
N ASN A 119 -25.79 -6.23 9.95
CA ASN A 119 -25.51 -6.15 11.39
C ASN A 119 -24.02 -6.36 11.72
N ASP A 120 -23.15 -5.65 10.99
CA ASP A 120 -21.69 -5.72 11.13
C ASP A 120 -21.03 -7.06 10.75
N HIS A 121 -21.80 -8.02 10.24
CA HIS A 121 -21.28 -9.28 9.68
C HIS A 121 -21.19 -9.21 8.16
N GLU A 122 -20.04 -9.59 7.60
CA GLU A 122 -19.83 -9.65 6.15
C GLU A 122 -20.80 -10.65 5.51
N ALA A 123 -21.56 -10.19 4.51
CA ALA A 123 -22.64 -10.94 3.89
C ALA A 123 -22.39 -11.22 2.40
N ALA A 124 -21.84 -10.26 1.65
CA ALA A 124 -21.60 -10.39 0.22
C ALA A 124 -20.56 -9.39 -0.30
N VAL A 125 -20.09 -9.57 -1.54
CA VAL A 125 -19.09 -8.69 -2.17
C VAL A 125 -19.77 -7.72 -3.16
N LEU A 126 -20.50 -8.21 -4.17
CA LEU A 126 -20.96 -7.35 -5.28
C LEU A 126 -22.41 -6.86 -5.18
N GLY A 127 -23.29 -7.59 -4.48
CA GLY A 127 -24.70 -7.29 -4.36
C GLY A 127 -25.30 -8.04 -3.19
N LEU A 128 -26.39 -7.52 -2.64
CA LEU A 128 -27.02 -8.09 -1.45
C LEU A 128 -28.46 -8.45 -1.75
N ARG A 129 -28.73 -9.76 -1.78
CA ARG A 129 -30.08 -10.31 -1.95
C ARG A 129 -30.37 -11.39 -0.92
N PHE A 130 -31.38 -11.17 -0.08
CA PHE A 130 -31.81 -12.13 0.93
C PHE A 130 -33.23 -11.83 1.40
N ARG A 131 -33.88 -12.83 2.01
CA ARG A 131 -35.18 -12.64 2.65
C ARG A 131 -34.99 -12.25 4.11
N VAL A 132 -35.71 -11.23 4.57
CA VAL A 132 -35.64 -10.77 5.95
C VAL A 132 -36.33 -11.79 6.86
N GLU A 133 -35.57 -12.34 7.80
CA GLU A 133 -36.04 -13.30 8.80
C GLU A 133 -35.88 -12.73 10.22
N ALA A 134 -36.66 -13.25 11.18
CA ALA A 134 -36.60 -12.83 12.58
C ALA A 134 -35.20 -12.95 13.20
N ARG A 135 -34.40 -13.92 12.75
CA ARG A 135 -33.01 -14.11 13.20
C ARG A 135 -32.10 -12.90 12.94
N HIS A 136 -32.38 -12.11 11.91
CA HIS A 136 -31.59 -10.90 11.60
C HIS A 136 -31.87 -9.75 12.57
N PHE A 137 -32.79 -9.92 13.53
CA PHE A 137 -33.08 -8.95 14.59
C PHE A 137 -32.76 -9.51 15.97
N SER A 138 -32.22 -10.74 16.07
CA SER A 138 -32.01 -11.39 17.36
C SER A 138 -30.91 -10.73 18.20
N ASP A 139 -29.89 -10.19 17.55
CA ASP A 139 -28.71 -9.62 18.22
C ASP A 139 -28.62 -8.09 18.10
N SER A 140 -29.58 -7.44 17.43
CA SER A 140 -29.54 -6.01 17.12
C SER A 140 -30.92 -5.34 17.20
N ASP A 141 -30.95 -4.06 17.57
CA ASP A 141 -32.16 -3.22 17.66
C ASP A 141 -32.87 -2.97 16.30
N GLY A 142 -32.38 -3.59 15.24
CA GLY A 142 -32.85 -3.42 13.88
C GLY A 142 -31.96 -4.10 12.86
N LEU A 143 -32.45 -4.20 11.63
CA LEU A 143 -31.65 -4.63 10.49
C LEU A 143 -30.76 -3.46 10.07
N ARG A 144 -29.46 -3.70 10.03
CA ARG A 144 -28.42 -2.71 9.74
C ARG A 144 -27.70 -3.09 8.46
N LEU A 145 -27.85 -2.27 7.41
CA LEU A 145 -27.16 -2.50 6.14
C LEU A 145 -26.02 -1.49 5.99
N LYS A 146 -24.83 -2.01 5.66
CA LYS A 146 -23.63 -1.21 5.39
C LYS A 146 -22.93 -1.74 4.15
N CYS A 147 -22.50 -0.83 3.29
CA CYS A 147 -21.65 -1.13 2.16
C CYS A 147 -20.29 -0.47 2.36
N THR A 148 -19.20 -1.19 2.11
CA THR A 148 -17.84 -0.63 2.12
C THR A 148 -17.23 -0.73 0.73
N ALA A 149 -16.46 0.29 0.36
CA ALA A 149 -15.70 0.38 -0.87
C ALA A 149 -14.21 0.46 -0.51
N THR A 150 -13.45 -0.53 -0.93
CA THR A 150 -12.00 -0.63 -0.70
C THR A 150 -11.25 -0.37 -2.00
N GLN A 151 -10.61 0.79 -2.09
CA GLN A 151 -9.76 1.15 -3.21
C GLN A 151 -8.35 0.60 -3.01
N SER A 152 -7.81 -0.10 -4.01
CA SER A 152 -6.44 -0.63 -3.98
C SER A 152 -5.56 0.04 -5.04
N ARG A 153 -4.44 0.64 -4.62
CA ARG A 153 -3.46 1.28 -5.53
C ARG A 153 -2.05 0.77 -5.32
N VAL A 154 -1.26 0.69 -6.39
CA VAL A 154 0.17 0.36 -6.33
C VAL A 154 0.98 1.64 -6.34
N VAL A 155 1.76 1.87 -5.29
CA VAL A 155 2.58 3.07 -5.13
C VAL A 155 4.05 2.71 -5.30
N ALA A 156 4.72 3.39 -6.23
CA ALA A 156 6.17 3.32 -6.38
C ALA A 156 6.85 4.22 -5.34
N LEU A 157 7.80 3.65 -4.61
CA LEU A 157 8.58 4.34 -3.60
C LEU A 157 10.05 4.20 -3.98
N SER A 158 10.81 5.29 -3.99
CA SER A 158 12.19 5.23 -4.49
C SER A 158 13.19 6.08 -3.72
N SER A 159 14.44 5.63 -3.72
CA SER A 159 15.60 6.37 -3.19
C SER A 159 16.68 6.47 -4.27
N GLU A 160 17.33 7.63 -4.37
CA GLU A 160 18.42 7.89 -5.29
C GLU A 160 19.73 8.15 -4.54
N GLU A 161 20.84 7.61 -5.07
CA GLU A 161 22.19 7.83 -4.56
C GLU A 161 23.13 8.14 -5.73
N THR A 162 24.05 9.09 -5.55
CA THR A 162 25.02 9.49 -6.57
C THR A 162 26.44 9.35 -6.05
N VAL A 163 27.29 8.68 -6.82
CA VAL A 163 28.71 8.51 -6.49
C VAL A 163 29.54 9.29 -7.51
N GLN A 164 30.38 10.21 -7.01
CA GLN A 164 31.33 10.96 -7.83
C GLN A 164 32.66 10.22 -7.89
N GLY A 165 33.19 10.00 -9.09
CA GLY A 165 34.54 9.49 -9.25
C GLY A 165 35.55 10.54 -8.78
N ALA A 166 36.36 10.22 -7.77
CA ALA A 166 37.52 11.05 -7.44
C ALA A 166 38.52 10.96 -8.60
N HIS A 167 38.74 12.08 -9.30
CA HIS A 167 39.78 12.20 -10.31
C HIS A 167 41.16 12.07 -9.62
N GLN A 168 41.74 10.87 -9.62
CA GLN A 168 43.16 10.68 -9.30
C GLN A 168 43.90 10.17 -10.53
N ARG A 169 44.77 11.03 -11.09
CA ARG A 169 45.80 10.66 -12.07
C ARG A 169 46.96 10.00 -11.33
N SER A 170 46.79 8.76 -10.91
CA SER A 170 47.90 7.84 -10.64
C SER A 170 47.37 6.43 -10.53
N SER A 171 48.06 5.50 -11.18
CA SER A 171 47.83 4.08 -11.10
C SER A 171 47.82 3.64 -9.63
N GLY A 172 46.64 3.32 -9.09
CA GLY A 172 46.46 2.86 -7.71
C GLY A 172 45.40 3.64 -6.94
N PHE A 173 44.12 3.31 -7.16
CA PHE A 173 43.00 3.85 -6.39
C PHE A 173 43.02 3.26 -4.97
N ARG A 174 43.45 4.04 -3.98
CA ARG A 174 43.36 3.70 -2.55
C ARG A 174 42.16 4.42 -1.93
N PHE A 175 41.29 3.66 -1.26
CA PHE A 175 40.32 4.22 -0.33
C PHE A 175 41.08 4.80 0.87
N ALA A 176 40.99 6.11 1.09
CA ALA A 176 41.36 6.72 2.36
C ALA A 176 40.27 6.36 3.37
N SER A 177 40.47 5.23 4.05
CA SER A 177 39.77 4.90 5.28
C SER A 177 40.45 5.64 6.42
N ASP A 178 39.98 6.83 6.77
CA ASP A 178 40.25 7.34 8.11
C ASP A 178 39.41 6.52 9.10
N ARG A 179 40.05 5.51 9.68
CA ARG A 179 39.72 5.09 11.04
C ARG A 179 40.65 5.84 11.97
N ALA A 180 40.07 6.60 12.89
CA ALA A 180 40.51 6.45 14.27
C ALA A 180 40.27 4.98 14.67
N ILE A 181 41.32 4.16 14.49
CA ILE A 181 41.79 2.96 15.21
C ILE A 181 40.70 2.21 16.03
N SER A 182 40.37 0.93 15.79
CA SER A 182 41.25 -0.26 15.84
C SER A 182 40.60 -1.53 15.25
N SER A 183 41.42 -2.38 14.61
CA SER A 183 41.38 -3.86 14.37
C SER A 183 40.08 -4.67 14.58
N LEU A 184 39.70 -5.73 13.85
CA LEU A 184 40.26 -6.72 12.91
C LEU A 184 39.00 -7.39 12.30
N ASP A 185 38.74 -7.35 10.99
CA ASP A 185 38.85 -8.47 10.03
C ASP A 185 37.51 -8.63 9.28
N GLY A 186 37.55 -9.03 8.01
CA GLY A 186 36.37 -9.45 7.22
C GLY A 186 35.80 -8.42 6.23
N GLY A 187 36.04 -8.66 4.93
CA GLY A 187 35.67 -7.79 3.81
C GLY A 187 34.21 -7.34 3.75
N HIS A 188 34.02 -6.05 3.40
CA HIS A 188 32.70 -5.42 3.34
C HIS A 188 32.17 -5.33 1.91
N ILE A 189 31.20 -6.21 1.63
CA ILE A 189 30.20 -6.07 0.59
C ILE A 189 29.52 -4.70 0.78
N ALA A 190 29.41 -3.91 -0.29
CA ALA A 190 28.57 -2.71 -0.33
C ALA A 190 27.11 -3.13 -0.17
N ARG A 191 26.68 -3.30 1.08
CA ARG A 191 25.29 -3.55 1.42
C ARG A 191 24.58 -2.21 1.37
N LEU A 192 23.91 -1.95 0.25
CA LEU A 192 22.88 -0.92 0.12
C LEU A 192 21.72 -1.31 1.05
N PHE A 193 21.89 -1.11 2.34
CA PHE A 193 20.79 -1.22 3.29
C PHE A 193 19.91 0.00 3.12
N CYS A 194 18.65 -0.24 2.79
CA CYS A 194 17.57 0.72 2.70
C CYS A 194 17.19 1.30 4.09
N TRP A 195 18.16 1.55 4.99
CA TRP A 195 17.96 2.04 6.36
C TRP A 195 17.58 3.52 6.44
N TRP A 196 17.75 4.29 5.34
CA TRP A 196 17.30 5.68 5.26
C TRP A 196 15.78 5.89 5.37
N TRP A 197 15.01 4.81 5.40
CA TRP A 197 13.55 4.83 5.56
C TRP A 197 13.07 5.13 6.99
N ILE A 198 13.87 4.89 8.03
CA ILE A 198 13.39 5.08 9.43
C ILE A 198 13.43 6.56 9.87
N LEU A 199 14.37 7.36 9.36
CA LEU A 199 14.51 8.77 9.75
C LEU A 199 13.64 9.74 8.96
N LYS A 200 13.21 9.41 7.74
CA LYS A 200 12.34 10.29 6.94
C LYS A 200 10.85 10.15 7.27
N THR A 201 10.40 9.02 7.78
CA THR A 201 8.99 8.85 8.19
C THR A 201 8.65 9.60 9.48
N LEU A 202 9.61 9.81 10.39
CA LEU A 202 9.40 10.60 11.62
C LEU A 202 9.31 12.12 11.39
N ARG A 203 9.71 12.62 10.21
CA ARG A 203 9.66 14.06 9.88
C ARG A 203 8.43 14.48 9.05
N SER A 204 7.58 13.53 8.66
CA SER A 204 6.30 13.79 7.99
C SER A 204 5.08 13.43 8.85
N ILE A 205 5.29 13.10 10.13
CA ILE A 205 4.24 12.83 11.13
C ILE A 205 4.33 13.85 12.29
N LEU A 206 5.14 14.91 12.14
CA LEU A 206 5.18 16.10 13.01
C LEU A 206 4.86 17.35 12.18
#